data_AF-A0A2N3T5E9-F1
#
_entry.id   AF-A0A2N3T5E9-F1
#
_cell.length_a   1.000
_cell.length_b   1.000
_cell.length_c   1.000
_cell.angle_alpha   90.00
_cell.angle_beta   90.00
_cell.angle_gamma   90.00
#
_symmetry.space_group_name_H-M   'P 1'
#
loop_
_entity.id
_entity.type
_entity.pdbx_description
1 polymer ?
#
loop_
_entity_poly.entity_id
_entity_poly.type
_entity_poly.pdbx_seq_one_letter_code
_entity_poly.pdbx_strand_id
1 'polypeptide(L)'
;MKSNLFKFSLITLFFLILVGCNKDDTEDQLVASFTTEETELNAKVDNATEVISDTFLQVYEYEESAVKSATHPFLPDCATITIEVTDTSKEVIVDFGTEGCEVRGGHIVKGKVNMSYVVDTEAMTKIINYTLEDFFINDVQFVGSKTITRQKANDNGNPQYTMNLDLTIAFADGTQASRTGSKVREWIEGSFNGNWGDNVFLITGIWETNFKNGSTHSTTITTPLRREASCRFLVSGVVELVRTNYSGSLDYGNEECDNLAVFTNDNGEEREIRL
;
A
#
# COMPACT_ATOMS: atom_id res chain seq x y z
N MET A 1 -79.87 -15.57 -55.10
CA MET A 1 -78.52 -14.97 -55.22
C MET A 1 -77.80 -15.14 -53.90
N LYS A 2 -76.50 -15.41 -54.01
CA LYS A 2 -75.51 -15.88 -53.01
C LYS A 2 -75.52 -15.17 -51.65
N SER A 3 -75.19 -15.99 -50.65
CA SER A 3 -74.70 -15.70 -49.30
C SER A 3 -73.46 -14.80 -49.26
N ASN A 4 -73.16 -14.22 -48.08
CA ASN A 4 -71.91 -14.41 -47.31
C ASN A 4 -71.99 -13.54 -46.01
N LEU A 5 -72.03 -14.10 -44.79
CA LEU A 5 -71.00 -14.78 -43.99
C LEU A 5 -69.87 -13.87 -43.45
N PHE A 6 -70.00 -13.57 -42.15
CA PHE A 6 -69.00 -13.50 -41.07
C PHE A 6 -67.52 -13.81 -41.43
N LYS A 7 -66.59 -12.99 -40.92
CA LYS A 7 -65.41 -13.42 -40.12
C LYS A 7 -64.55 -12.23 -39.59
N PHE A 8 -64.40 -12.22 -38.27
CA PHE A 8 -63.18 -12.04 -37.45
C PHE A 8 -62.16 -10.91 -37.70
N SER A 9 -62.00 -10.05 -36.69
CA SER A 9 -60.71 -9.71 -36.02
C SER A 9 -61.05 -8.94 -34.74
N LEU A 10 -61.14 -9.57 -33.56
CA LEU A 10 -60.07 -9.67 -32.56
C LEU A 10 -59.21 -8.39 -32.44
N ILE A 11 -59.41 -7.62 -31.37
CA ILE A 11 -58.43 -7.38 -30.29
C ILE A 11 -59.11 -6.54 -29.20
N THR A 12 -59.24 -7.18 -28.04
CA THR A 12 -59.50 -6.61 -26.73
C THR A 12 -58.13 -6.23 -26.14
N LEU A 13 -57.91 -5.00 -25.67
CA LEU A 13 -57.25 -4.79 -24.37
C LEU A 13 -57.41 -3.36 -23.87
N PHE A 14 -57.87 -3.30 -22.62
CA PHE A 14 -58.06 -2.17 -21.73
C PHE A 14 -56.71 -1.70 -21.17
N PHE A 15 -56.44 -0.38 -21.13
CA PHE A 15 -55.56 0.22 -20.11
C PHE A 15 -55.86 1.73 -19.98
N LEU A 16 -56.69 2.09 -18.99
CA LEU A 16 -56.44 3.27 -18.16
C LEU A 16 -55.16 3.00 -17.38
N ILE A 17 -54.25 3.98 -17.20
CA ILE A 17 -53.73 4.56 -15.92
C ILE A 17 -52.95 5.84 -16.33
N LEU A 18 -53.49 7.03 -16.10
CA LEU A 18 -53.13 7.98 -15.03
C LEU A 18 -51.64 8.31 -14.87
N VAL A 19 -51.38 9.61 -15.05
CA VAL A 19 -50.19 10.40 -14.74
C VAL A 19 -49.77 10.24 -13.27
N GLY A 20 -48.48 10.03 -13.03
CA GLY A 20 -47.90 10.00 -11.69
C GLY A 20 -46.38 10.22 -11.68
N CYS A 21 -45.98 11.28 -10.98
CA CYS A 21 -44.68 11.65 -10.39
C CYS A 21 -43.51 12.07 -11.30
N ASN A 22 -43.24 13.39 -11.25
CA ASN A 22 -41.91 13.99 -11.38
C ASN A 22 -40.89 13.18 -10.58
N LYS A 23 -39.82 12.79 -11.25
CA LYS A 23 -38.53 12.49 -10.63
C LYS A 23 -37.52 13.36 -11.37
N ASP A 24 -36.93 14.31 -10.65
CA ASP A 24 -35.74 15.01 -11.08
C ASP A 24 -34.64 13.97 -11.29
N ASP A 25 -34.48 13.52 -12.52
CA ASP A 25 -33.30 12.76 -12.95
C ASP A 25 -32.21 13.78 -13.28
N THR A 26 -31.60 14.33 -12.23
CA THR A 26 -30.31 15.03 -12.32
C THR A 26 -29.28 14.31 -11.43
N GLU A 27 -29.20 12.99 -11.57
CA GLU A 27 -28.09 12.16 -11.08
C GLU A 27 -27.71 11.20 -12.22
N ASP A 28 -27.03 11.68 -13.27
CA ASP A 28 -26.10 10.80 -14.02
C ASP A 28 -25.18 11.50 -15.03
N GLN A 29 -24.75 12.75 -14.78
CA GLN A 29 -23.73 13.39 -15.62
C GLN A 29 -22.73 14.23 -14.81
N LEU A 30 -22.02 13.57 -13.89
CA LEU A 30 -20.75 14.10 -13.34
C LEU A 30 -19.69 13.01 -13.16
N VAL A 31 -19.87 11.83 -13.76
CA VAL A 31 -18.82 10.83 -13.90
C VAL A 31 -18.19 10.97 -15.29
N ALA A 32 -17.41 12.03 -15.47
CA ALA A 32 -16.33 11.95 -16.45
C ALA A 32 -15.42 10.81 -15.99
N SER A 33 -15.16 9.85 -16.88
CA SER A 33 -14.50 8.57 -16.58
C SER A 33 -13.29 8.72 -15.66
N PHE A 34 -13.41 8.24 -14.43
CA PHE A 34 -12.26 7.83 -13.63
C PHE A 34 -11.45 6.82 -14.45
N THR A 35 -10.13 6.97 -14.58
CA THR A 35 -9.27 5.81 -14.90
C THR A 35 -9.16 4.99 -13.60
N THR A 36 -10.26 4.37 -13.17
CA THR A 36 -10.38 3.60 -11.92
C THR A 36 -9.26 2.56 -11.80
N GLU A 37 -8.87 1.97 -12.93
CA GLU A 37 -7.82 0.98 -13.04
C GLU A 37 -6.46 1.49 -12.53
N GLU A 38 -5.97 2.66 -12.96
CA GLU A 38 -4.67 3.17 -12.50
C GLU A 38 -4.66 3.53 -11.01
N THR A 39 -5.81 3.98 -10.49
CA THR A 39 -5.97 4.25 -9.05
C THR A 39 -5.91 2.95 -8.24
N GLU A 40 -6.63 1.92 -8.68
CA GLU A 40 -6.59 0.59 -8.06
C GLU A 40 -5.19 -0.02 -8.14
N LEU A 41 -4.52 0.09 -9.28
CA LEU A 41 -3.13 -0.36 -9.44
C LEU A 41 -2.21 0.39 -8.49
N ASN A 42 -2.36 1.72 -8.35
CA ASN A 42 -1.54 2.51 -7.42
C ASN A 42 -1.77 2.09 -5.97
N ALA A 43 -3.02 1.85 -5.56
CA ALA A 43 -3.36 1.34 -4.24
C ALA A 43 -2.77 -0.06 -3.97
N LYS A 44 -2.74 -0.95 -4.98
CA LYS A 44 -2.03 -2.24 -4.88
C LYS A 44 -0.54 -2.04 -4.62
N VAL A 45 0.10 -1.08 -5.29
CA VAL A 45 1.52 -0.74 -5.08
C VAL A 45 1.74 -0.17 -3.68
N ASP A 46 0.87 0.71 -3.20
CA ASP A 46 0.97 1.27 -1.84
C ASP A 46 0.94 0.16 -0.78
N ASN A 47 -0.03 -0.75 -0.86
CA ASN A 47 -0.13 -1.91 0.04
C ASN A 47 1.10 -2.82 -0.05
N ALA A 48 1.51 -3.18 -1.26
CA ALA A 48 2.67 -4.05 -1.47
C ALA A 48 3.97 -3.41 -0.95
N THR A 49 4.20 -2.13 -1.22
CA THR A 49 5.41 -1.44 -0.74
C THR A 49 5.44 -1.30 0.78
N GLU A 50 4.30 -1.29 1.45
CA GLU A 50 4.23 -1.36 2.90
C GLU A 50 4.58 -2.76 3.43
N VAL A 51 4.06 -3.83 2.81
CA VAL A 51 4.44 -5.21 3.14
C VAL A 51 5.93 -5.45 2.96
N ILE A 52 6.52 -4.93 1.86
CA ILE A 52 7.97 -4.88 1.65
C ILE A 52 8.62 -4.22 2.86
N SER A 53 8.29 -2.95 3.12
CA SER A 53 8.94 -2.15 4.17
C SER A 53 8.84 -2.80 5.55
N ASP A 54 7.67 -3.32 5.93
CA ASP A 54 7.46 -4.02 7.20
C ASP A 54 8.32 -5.29 7.31
N THR A 55 8.36 -6.10 6.25
CA THR A 55 9.18 -7.33 6.22
C THR A 55 10.65 -6.99 6.40
N PHE A 56 11.14 -6.00 5.65
CA PHE A 56 12.52 -5.53 5.70
C PHE A 56 12.92 -5.07 7.11
N LEU A 57 12.12 -4.16 7.68
CA LEU A 57 12.42 -3.58 8.98
C LEU A 57 12.35 -4.62 10.09
N GLN A 58 11.35 -5.51 10.07
CA GLN A 58 11.22 -6.56 11.07
C GLN A 58 12.36 -7.56 11.03
N VAL A 59 12.78 -8.01 9.84
CA VAL A 59 13.93 -8.90 9.70
C VAL A 59 15.20 -8.20 10.16
N TYR A 60 15.44 -6.97 9.73
CA TYR A 60 16.61 -6.20 10.16
C TYR A 60 16.69 -6.04 11.68
N GLU A 61 15.60 -5.56 12.31
CA GLU A 61 15.58 -5.33 13.76
C GLU A 61 15.69 -6.63 14.55
N TYR A 62 15.05 -7.71 14.11
CA TYR A 62 15.22 -9.01 14.73
C TYR A 62 16.66 -9.51 14.60
N GLU A 63 17.28 -9.30 13.43
CA GLU A 63 18.66 -9.70 13.21
C GLU A 63 19.69 -8.87 13.95
N GLU A 64 19.36 -7.65 14.37
CA GLU A 64 20.20 -6.82 15.23
C GLU A 64 19.82 -6.92 16.72
N SER A 65 18.74 -7.65 17.05
CA SER A 65 18.34 -7.95 18.43
C SER A 65 19.39 -8.80 19.14
N ALA A 66 19.65 -8.47 20.41
CA ALA A 66 20.48 -9.28 21.29
C ALA A 66 19.82 -10.61 21.68
N VAL A 67 18.49 -10.68 21.61
CA VAL A 67 17.70 -11.87 21.94
C VAL A 67 17.04 -12.39 20.67
N LYS A 68 17.42 -13.60 20.27
CA LYS A 68 16.87 -14.30 19.11
C LYS A 68 16.42 -15.70 19.51
N SER A 69 15.28 -16.13 18.98
CA SER A 69 14.86 -17.52 18.92
C SER A 69 15.44 -18.23 17.70
N ALA A 70 15.45 -19.57 17.75
CA ALA A 70 15.86 -20.41 16.61
C ALA A 70 14.94 -20.23 15.40
N THR A 71 13.66 -19.93 15.63
CA THR A 71 12.68 -19.59 14.59
C THR A 71 12.53 -18.08 14.51
N HIS A 72 12.48 -17.53 13.29
CA HIS A 72 12.26 -16.10 13.08
C HIS A 72 10.76 -15.78 13.20
N PRO A 73 10.32 -14.95 14.17
CA PRO A 73 8.90 -14.77 14.47
C PRO A 73 8.11 -14.01 13.39
N PHE A 74 8.81 -13.28 12.52
CA PHE A 74 8.20 -12.49 11.44
C PHE A 74 8.28 -13.14 10.06
N LEU A 75 8.92 -14.31 9.95
CA LEU A 75 9.00 -15.04 8.69
C LEU A 75 8.13 -16.29 8.77
N PRO A 76 7.35 -16.61 7.73
CA PRO A 76 6.59 -17.84 7.69
C PRO A 76 7.53 -19.05 7.56
N ASP A 77 7.07 -20.23 7.99
CA ASP A 77 7.88 -21.47 7.99
C ASP A 77 8.38 -21.89 6.59
N CYS A 78 7.72 -21.45 5.53
CA CYS A 78 8.12 -21.72 4.14
C CYS A 78 9.27 -20.81 3.65
N ALA A 79 9.54 -19.70 4.35
CA ALA A 79 10.62 -18.79 3.98
C ALA A 79 11.95 -19.29 4.57
N THR A 80 13.01 -19.21 3.78
CA THR A 80 14.37 -19.54 4.21
C THR A 80 15.17 -18.27 4.42
N ILE A 81 15.77 -18.12 5.60
CA ILE A 81 16.71 -17.03 5.89
C ILE A 81 18.15 -17.54 5.87
N THR A 82 19.02 -16.87 5.12
CA THR A 82 20.46 -17.13 5.06
C THR A 82 21.19 -15.88 5.52
N ILE A 83 22.13 -16.03 6.45
CA ILE A 83 22.87 -14.91 7.04
C ILE A 83 24.36 -15.19 6.89
N GLU A 84 25.07 -14.27 6.25
CA GLU A 84 26.52 -14.29 6.14
C GLU A 84 27.09 -13.07 6.84
N VAL A 85 28.01 -13.29 7.77
CA VAL A 85 28.67 -12.22 8.53
C VAL A 85 30.16 -12.31 8.30
N THR A 86 30.74 -11.18 7.88
CA THR A 86 32.18 -10.97 7.82
C THR A 86 32.60 -10.00 8.93
N ASP A 87 33.89 -9.73 9.06
CA ASP A 87 34.40 -8.73 10.02
C ASP A 87 33.89 -7.30 9.73
N THR A 88 33.45 -7.03 8.50
CA THR A 88 33.09 -5.66 8.05
C THR A 88 31.67 -5.54 7.53
N SER A 89 31.02 -6.63 7.13
CA SER A 89 29.69 -6.62 6.52
C SER A 89 28.81 -7.76 7.01
N LYS A 90 27.50 -7.54 6.92
CA LYS A 90 26.48 -8.56 7.14
C LYS A 90 25.54 -8.57 5.95
N GLU A 91 25.31 -9.77 5.43
CA GLU A 91 24.39 -10.04 4.33
C GLU A 91 23.26 -10.95 4.87
N VAL A 92 22.02 -10.59 4.53
CA VAL A 92 20.82 -11.31 4.94
C VAL A 92 19.97 -11.55 3.72
N ILE A 93 19.73 -12.81 3.39
CA ILE A 93 18.89 -13.24 2.27
C ILE A 93 17.65 -13.90 2.84
N VAL A 94 16.48 -13.44 2.43
CA VAL A 94 15.20 -14.08 2.72
C VAL A 94 14.61 -14.57 1.40
N ASP A 95 14.46 -15.89 1.29
CA ASP A 95 13.91 -16.58 0.11
C ASP A 95 12.52 -17.12 0.43
N PHE A 96 11.50 -16.59 -0.26
CA PHE A 96 10.11 -17.03 -0.16
C PHE A 96 9.74 -18.09 -1.21
N GLY A 97 10.70 -18.52 -2.03
CA GLY A 97 10.52 -19.50 -3.07
C GLY A 97 9.68 -19.01 -4.26
N THR A 98 9.51 -19.89 -5.25
CA THR A 98 8.72 -19.63 -6.47
C THR A 98 7.22 -19.80 -6.26
N GLU A 99 6.83 -20.73 -5.39
CA GLU A 99 5.43 -20.96 -5.02
C GLU A 99 4.89 -19.83 -4.13
N GLY A 100 5.79 -19.21 -3.37
CA GLY A 100 5.49 -18.11 -2.47
C GLY A 100 5.03 -18.54 -1.09
N CYS A 101 5.08 -17.57 -0.19
CA CYS A 101 4.75 -17.71 1.21
C CYS A 101 3.65 -16.72 1.58
N GLU A 102 2.64 -17.20 2.30
CA GLU A 102 1.67 -16.31 2.92
C GLU A 102 2.33 -15.61 4.11
N VAL A 103 2.33 -14.27 4.09
CA VAL A 103 2.81 -13.42 5.17
C VAL A 103 1.65 -12.78 5.92
N ARG A 104 1.94 -12.18 7.08
CA ARG A 104 0.93 -11.49 7.89
C ARG A 104 0.15 -10.49 7.03
N GLY A 105 -1.18 -10.55 7.13
CA GLY A 105 -2.09 -9.71 6.33
C GLY A 105 -2.69 -10.39 5.11
N GLY A 106 -2.33 -11.65 4.82
CA GLY A 106 -2.93 -12.46 3.75
C GLY A 106 -2.31 -12.24 2.37
N HIS A 107 -1.12 -11.64 2.32
CA HIS A 107 -0.38 -11.44 1.08
C HIS A 107 0.51 -12.64 0.79
N ILE A 108 0.63 -13.01 -0.49
CA ILE A 108 1.58 -14.02 -0.94
C ILE A 108 2.85 -13.31 -1.43
N VAL A 109 3.98 -13.59 -0.79
CA VAL A 109 5.29 -13.06 -1.19
C VAL A 109 6.09 -14.15 -1.90
N LYS A 110 6.69 -13.84 -3.06
CA LYS A 110 7.53 -14.75 -3.84
C LYS A 110 8.90 -14.14 -4.12
N GLY A 111 9.87 -15.00 -4.42
CA GLY A 111 11.23 -14.59 -4.76
C GLY A 111 12.06 -14.24 -3.54
N LYS A 112 13.07 -13.39 -3.73
CA LYS A 112 14.07 -13.11 -2.71
C LYS A 112 14.22 -11.63 -2.41
N VAL A 113 14.58 -11.42 -1.16
CA VAL A 113 15.02 -10.15 -0.59
C VAL A 113 16.47 -10.33 -0.16
N ASN A 114 17.37 -9.51 -0.68
CA ASN A 114 18.77 -9.48 -0.25
C ASN A 114 19.04 -8.15 0.45
N MET A 115 19.55 -8.19 1.67
CA MET A 115 19.99 -7.02 2.44
C MET A 115 21.49 -7.08 2.69
N SER A 116 22.16 -5.94 2.64
CA SER A 116 23.56 -5.84 3.05
C SER A 116 23.86 -4.51 3.76
N TYR A 117 24.67 -4.58 4.82
CA TYR A 117 25.08 -3.42 5.60
C TYR A 117 26.44 -3.64 6.27
N VAL A 118 27.10 -2.54 6.60
CA VAL A 118 28.37 -2.54 7.34
C VAL A 118 28.13 -2.88 8.80
N VAL A 119 29.00 -3.74 9.36
CA VAL A 119 29.02 -4.05 10.79
C VAL A 119 29.78 -2.94 11.51
N ASP A 120 29.04 -2.00 12.08
CA ASP A 120 29.56 -0.95 12.96
C ASP A 120 28.59 -0.74 14.13
N THR A 121 29.01 -1.13 15.33
CA THR A 121 28.20 -1.03 16.55
C THR A 121 28.15 0.37 17.12
N GLU A 122 29.09 1.25 16.77
CA GLU A 122 29.19 2.62 17.28
C GLU A 122 28.47 3.62 16.37
N ALA A 123 28.33 3.30 15.08
CA ALA A 123 27.64 4.15 14.12
C ALA A 123 26.24 4.56 14.58
N MET A 124 26.01 5.87 14.63
CA MET A 124 24.68 6.46 14.89
C MET A 124 23.76 6.38 13.67
N THR A 125 24.34 6.19 12.48
CA THR A 125 23.62 6.03 11.23
C THR A 125 24.20 4.84 10.46
N LYS A 126 23.34 3.95 9.99
CA LYS A 126 23.69 2.79 9.16
C LYS A 126 22.97 2.89 7.81
N ILE A 127 23.67 2.51 6.74
CA ILE A 127 23.06 2.33 5.42
C ILE A 127 22.84 0.84 5.20
N ILE A 128 21.58 0.50 4.95
CA ILE A 128 21.14 -0.85 4.60
C ILE A 128 20.79 -0.81 3.12
N ASN A 129 21.56 -1.52 2.31
CA ASN A 129 21.22 -1.72 0.92
C ASN A 129 20.28 -2.91 0.82
N TYR A 130 19.30 -2.84 -0.07
CA TYR A 130 18.56 -4.01 -0.41
C TYR A 130 18.26 -4.13 -1.90
N THR A 131 18.13 -5.37 -2.37
CA THR A 131 17.72 -5.72 -3.73
C THR A 131 16.59 -6.73 -3.69
N LEU A 132 15.74 -6.66 -4.72
CA LEU A 132 14.63 -7.58 -4.95
C LEU A 132 14.96 -8.45 -6.15
N GLU A 133 14.97 -9.78 -5.98
CA GLU A 133 15.26 -10.76 -7.03
C GLU A 133 14.02 -11.63 -7.27
N ASP A 134 13.50 -11.60 -8.49
CA ASP A 134 12.27 -12.29 -8.89
C ASP A 134 11.13 -12.09 -7.88
N PHE A 135 11.01 -10.87 -7.34
CA PHE A 135 10.18 -10.58 -6.18
C PHE A 135 8.76 -10.19 -6.57
N PHE A 136 7.77 -10.84 -5.95
CA PHE A 136 6.36 -10.54 -6.17
C PHE A 136 5.63 -10.41 -4.85
N ILE A 137 4.64 -9.52 -4.82
CA ILE A 137 3.59 -9.52 -3.81
C ILE A 137 2.28 -9.72 -4.54
N ASN A 138 1.60 -10.81 -4.19
CA ASN A 138 0.45 -11.31 -4.92
C ASN A 138 0.79 -11.49 -6.42
N ASP A 139 0.17 -10.69 -7.28
CA ASP A 139 0.28 -10.68 -8.73
C ASP A 139 1.13 -9.51 -9.27
N VAL A 140 1.77 -8.72 -8.39
CA VAL A 140 2.57 -7.55 -8.75
C VAL A 140 4.06 -7.84 -8.57
N GLN A 141 4.83 -7.67 -9.64
CA GLN A 141 6.28 -7.80 -9.63
C GLN A 141 6.95 -6.49 -9.25
N PHE A 142 8.00 -6.58 -8.44
CA PHE A 142 8.84 -5.46 -8.05
C PHE A 142 10.30 -5.75 -8.41
N VAL A 143 10.90 -4.85 -9.18
CA VAL A 143 12.31 -4.89 -9.55
C VAL A 143 12.96 -3.59 -9.11
N GLY A 144 14.08 -3.69 -8.41
CA GLY A 144 14.84 -2.51 -8.03
C GLY A 144 15.73 -2.76 -6.82
N SER A 145 16.49 -1.72 -6.50
CA SER A 145 17.32 -1.66 -5.31
C SER A 145 16.98 -0.39 -4.56
N LYS A 146 16.92 -0.44 -3.23
CA LYS A 146 16.79 0.76 -2.41
C LYS A 146 17.88 0.84 -1.37
N THR A 147 18.04 2.04 -0.85
CA THR A 147 18.81 2.32 0.35
C THR A 147 17.86 2.71 1.47
N ILE A 148 18.08 2.11 2.64
CA ILE A 148 17.45 2.51 3.88
C ILE A 148 18.54 3.09 4.76
N THR A 149 18.37 4.35 5.15
CA THR A 149 19.23 4.99 6.14
C THR A 149 18.58 4.85 7.50
N ARG A 150 19.23 4.12 8.40
CA ARG A 150 18.76 3.88 9.77
C ARG A 150 19.55 4.75 10.76
N GLN A 151 18.88 5.69 11.40
CA GLN A 151 19.40 6.47 12.53
C GLN A 151 19.01 5.86 13.88
N LYS A 152 19.97 5.72 14.81
CA LYS A 152 19.73 5.21 16.18
C LYS A 152 18.85 6.11 17.01
N ALA A 153 19.07 7.41 16.86
CA ALA A 153 18.27 8.46 17.41
C ALA A 153 18.30 9.61 16.39
N ASN A 154 17.13 10.11 16.02
CA ASN A 154 16.96 11.36 15.31
C ASN A 154 17.01 12.54 16.31
N ASP A 155 16.68 13.74 15.84
CA ASP A 155 16.70 14.96 16.67
C ASP A 155 15.69 14.91 17.85
N ASN A 156 14.66 14.08 17.75
CA ASN A 156 13.68 13.82 18.82
C ASN A 156 14.13 12.71 19.78
N GLY A 157 15.29 12.08 19.53
CA GLY A 157 15.78 10.94 20.30
C GLY A 157 15.20 9.59 19.87
N ASN A 158 14.37 9.55 18.83
CA ASN A 158 13.66 8.36 18.38
C ASN A 158 14.44 7.62 17.28
N PRO A 159 14.36 6.27 17.21
CA PRO A 159 14.86 5.53 16.04
C PRO A 159 14.11 5.94 14.77
N GLN A 160 14.83 6.02 13.65
CA GLN A 160 14.25 6.44 12.38
C GLN A 160 14.83 5.67 11.19
N TYR A 161 13.96 5.35 10.23
CA TYR A 161 14.34 4.80 8.93
C TYR A 161 13.92 5.77 7.82
N THR A 162 14.88 6.15 6.98
CA THR A 162 14.62 6.91 5.76
C THR A 162 14.83 6.00 4.56
N MET A 163 13.74 5.71 3.84
CA MET A 163 13.69 4.79 2.71
C MET A 163 13.63 5.58 1.41
N ASN A 164 14.62 5.41 0.52
CA ASN A 164 14.61 5.99 -0.81
C ASN A 164 13.95 5.02 -1.80
N LEU A 165 12.82 5.40 -2.37
CA LEU A 165 12.06 4.60 -3.32
C LEU A 165 12.62 4.79 -4.73
N ASP A 166 13.03 3.69 -5.35
CA ASP A 166 13.30 3.57 -6.79
C ASP A 166 12.95 2.15 -7.21
N LEU A 167 11.74 1.99 -7.77
CA LEU A 167 11.16 0.69 -8.10
C LEU A 167 10.62 0.70 -9.53
N THR A 168 10.88 -0.38 -10.25
CA THR A 168 10.12 -0.77 -11.43
C THR A 168 9.07 -1.79 -11.03
N ILE A 169 7.84 -1.60 -11.52
CA ILE A 169 6.66 -2.37 -11.15
C ILE A 169 6.05 -2.94 -12.43
N ALA A 170 5.72 -4.22 -12.41
CA ALA A 170 4.96 -4.88 -13.47
C ALA A 170 3.73 -5.58 -12.90
N PHE A 171 2.59 -5.40 -13.55
CA PHE A 171 1.31 -5.96 -13.17
C PHE A 171 0.94 -7.14 -14.08
N ALA A 172 0.03 -8.00 -13.62
CA ALA A 172 -0.37 -9.22 -14.34
C ALA A 172 -1.09 -8.96 -15.68
N ASP A 173 -1.71 -7.80 -15.84
CA ASP A 173 -2.32 -7.33 -17.09
C ASP A 173 -1.28 -6.85 -18.13
N GLY A 174 0.00 -6.81 -17.76
CA GLY A 174 1.11 -6.32 -18.59
C GLY A 174 1.40 -4.83 -18.42
N THR A 175 0.61 -4.11 -17.62
CA THR A 175 0.87 -2.71 -17.27
C THR A 175 2.19 -2.61 -16.51
N GLN A 176 2.91 -1.51 -16.71
CA GLN A 176 4.16 -1.23 -16.04
C GLN A 176 4.20 0.21 -15.53
N ALA A 177 4.84 0.38 -14.38
CA ALA A 177 5.07 1.67 -13.77
C ALA A 177 6.46 1.73 -13.13
N SER A 178 6.95 2.94 -12.85
CA SER A 178 8.04 3.16 -11.92
C SER A 178 7.55 3.95 -10.71
N ARG A 179 8.22 3.79 -9.56
CA ARG A 179 7.95 4.59 -8.37
C ARG A 179 9.23 5.17 -7.81
N THR A 180 9.25 6.48 -7.65
CA THR A 180 10.39 7.24 -7.14
C THR A 180 9.95 8.14 -5.98
N GLY A 181 10.80 8.32 -4.97
CA GLY A 181 10.48 9.20 -3.84
C GLY A 181 11.19 8.82 -2.55
N SER A 182 10.65 9.27 -1.42
CA SER A 182 11.17 8.94 -0.09
C SER A 182 10.04 8.74 0.92
N LYS A 183 10.25 7.82 1.85
CA LYS A 183 9.38 7.58 3.00
C LYS A 183 10.24 7.51 4.26
N VAL A 184 9.85 8.25 5.29
CA VAL A 184 10.48 8.23 6.61
C VAL A 184 9.53 7.55 7.58
N ARG A 185 10.06 6.67 8.42
CA ARG A 185 9.35 6.04 9.53
C ARG A 185 10.11 6.30 10.82
N GLU A 186 9.53 7.07 11.72
CA GLU A 186 10.03 7.37 13.06
C GLU A 186 9.33 6.47 14.09
N TRP A 187 10.08 5.84 14.98
CA TRP A 187 9.57 4.93 16.00
C TRP A 187 9.40 5.67 17.33
N ILE A 188 8.17 6.10 17.62
CA ILE A 188 7.90 7.04 18.73
C ILE A 188 7.51 6.35 20.05
N GLU A 189 7.01 5.11 20.01
CA GLU A 189 6.65 4.33 21.21
C GLU A 189 6.94 2.84 21.01
N GLY A 190 7.20 2.10 22.09
CA GLY A 190 7.44 0.64 22.07
C GLY A 190 8.87 0.23 21.69
N SER A 191 9.75 1.18 21.38
CA SER A 191 11.13 0.85 21.00
C SER A 191 11.91 0.16 22.12
N PHE A 192 12.75 -0.80 21.73
CA PHE A 192 13.71 -1.49 22.60
C PHE A 192 13.15 -2.36 23.75
N ASN A 193 11.83 -2.55 23.84
CA ASN A 193 11.22 -3.40 24.86
C ASN A 193 11.03 -4.88 24.42
N GLY A 194 11.26 -5.18 23.12
CA GLY A 194 11.09 -6.50 22.52
C GLY A 194 9.63 -6.90 22.22
N ASN A 195 8.66 -6.06 22.57
CA ASN A 195 7.24 -6.24 22.29
C ASN A 195 6.83 -5.48 21.03
N TRP A 196 6.72 -6.18 19.93
CA TRP A 196 6.35 -5.56 18.66
C TRP A 196 4.91 -5.04 18.59
N GLY A 197 4.03 -5.51 19.46
CA GLY A 197 2.61 -5.17 19.44
C GLY A 197 2.28 -3.79 20.01
N ASP A 198 3.18 -3.18 20.79
CA ASP A 198 2.98 -1.83 21.36
C ASP A 198 3.74 -0.74 20.59
N ASN A 199 4.31 -1.09 19.44
CA ASN A 199 5.05 -0.15 18.62
C ASN A 199 4.13 0.88 17.96
N VAL A 200 4.56 2.13 18.01
CA VAL A 200 3.92 3.24 17.31
C VAL A 200 4.93 3.94 16.43
N PHE A 201 4.52 4.22 15.19
CA PHE A 201 5.33 4.91 14.21
C PHE A 201 4.64 6.14 13.65
N LEU A 202 5.42 7.19 13.40
CA LEU A 202 5.04 8.30 12.53
C LEU A 202 5.66 8.09 11.15
N ILE A 203 4.86 8.25 10.11
CA ILE A 203 5.29 8.08 8.73
C ILE A 203 5.12 9.42 8.01
N THR A 204 6.19 9.88 7.35
CA THR A 204 6.17 11.02 6.44
C THR A 204 6.78 10.62 5.11
N GLY A 205 6.57 11.41 4.05
CA GLY A 205 7.16 11.09 2.76
C GLY A 205 6.42 11.70 1.60
N ILE A 206 7.06 11.57 0.44
CA ILE A 206 6.55 12.00 -0.85
C ILE A 206 7.05 11.03 -1.92
N TRP A 207 6.16 10.59 -2.79
CA TRP A 207 6.53 9.73 -3.91
C TRP A 207 5.60 9.90 -5.10
N GLU A 208 6.12 9.48 -6.25
CA GLU A 208 5.43 9.51 -7.54
C GLU A 208 5.42 8.12 -8.15
N THR A 209 4.32 7.77 -8.80
CA THR A 209 4.22 6.61 -9.68
C THR A 209 4.02 7.07 -11.10
N ASN A 210 4.96 6.69 -11.97
CA ASN A 210 4.97 7.02 -13.38
C ASN A 210 4.58 5.79 -14.18
N PHE A 211 3.43 5.83 -14.85
CA PHE A 211 2.97 4.75 -15.72
C PHE A 211 3.56 4.91 -17.12
N LYS A 212 3.77 3.79 -17.82
CA LYS A 212 4.32 3.82 -19.19
C LYS A 212 3.46 4.58 -20.21
N ASN A 213 2.17 4.75 -19.94
CA ASN A 213 1.27 5.53 -20.78
C ASN A 213 1.43 7.05 -20.60
N GLY A 214 2.30 7.50 -19.68
CA GLY A 214 2.57 8.91 -19.39
C GLY A 214 1.83 9.48 -18.18
N SER A 215 0.87 8.76 -17.61
CA SER A 215 0.18 9.16 -16.37
C SER A 215 1.15 9.19 -15.19
N THR A 216 1.05 10.23 -14.36
CA THR A 216 1.86 10.36 -13.13
C THR A 216 0.96 10.61 -11.93
N HIS A 217 1.11 9.80 -10.89
CA HIS A 217 0.34 9.88 -9.66
C HIS A 217 1.28 10.24 -8.51
N SER A 218 1.08 11.38 -7.84
CA SER A 218 1.89 11.79 -6.69
C SER A 218 1.14 11.64 -5.38
N THR A 219 1.89 11.33 -4.33
CA THR A 219 1.37 11.16 -2.97
C THR A 219 2.28 11.90 -2.02
N THR A 220 1.72 12.79 -1.21
CA THR A 220 2.47 13.60 -0.24
C THR A 220 1.80 13.49 1.11
N ILE A 221 2.54 13.07 2.14
CA ILE A 221 2.04 13.09 3.51
C ILE A 221 2.20 14.51 4.07
N THR A 222 1.09 15.21 4.27
CA THR A 222 1.09 16.61 4.76
C THR A 222 0.97 16.70 6.28
N THR A 223 0.30 15.72 6.90
CA THR A 223 0.31 15.50 8.34
C THR A 223 0.82 14.09 8.60
N PRO A 224 1.85 13.89 9.45
CA PRO A 224 2.45 12.58 9.68
C PRO A 224 1.39 11.51 9.95
N LEU A 225 1.47 10.39 9.23
CA LEU A 225 0.59 9.26 9.44
C LEU A 225 0.99 8.52 10.71
N ARG A 226 0.05 8.27 11.62
CA ARG A 226 0.28 7.45 12.80
C ARG A 226 -0.10 5.99 12.50
N ARG A 227 0.86 5.09 12.65
CA ARG A 227 0.68 3.64 12.51
C ARG A 227 0.97 2.96 13.84
N GLU A 228 -0.01 2.24 14.36
CA GLU A 228 0.15 1.46 15.59
C GLU A 228 0.19 -0.03 15.24
N ALA A 229 1.15 -0.78 15.77
CA ALA A 229 1.29 -2.21 15.47
C ALA A 229 0.12 -3.07 16.00
N SER A 230 -0.61 -2.53 16.98
CA SER A 230 -1.86 -3.06 17.53
C SER A 230 -3.05 -2.85 16.58
N CYS A 231 -2.96 -1.91 15.65
CA CYS A 231 -4.03 -1.55 14.71
C CYS A 231 -3.70 -2.01 13.28
N ARG A 232 -4.71 -2.52 12.58
CA ARG A 232 -4.56 -2.86 11.16
C ARG A 232 -4.50 -1.62 10.26
N PHE A 233 -5.20 -0.56 10.67
CA PHE A 233 -5.40 0.66 9.89
C PHE A 233 -4.49 1.78 10.40
N LEU A 234 -4.34 2.82 9.58
CA LEU A 234 -3.73 4.08 10.04
C LEU A 234 -4.73 4.76 10.95
N VAL A 235 -4.26 5.29 12.08
CA VAL A 235 -5.16 5.87 13.10
C VAL A 235 -5.30 7.38 12.97
N SER A 236 -4.35 8.06 12.32
CA SER A 236 -4.42 9.50 12.05
C SER A 236 -3.43 9.94 10.97
N GLY A 237 -3.61 11.18 10.50
CA GLY A 237 -2.74 11.85 9.54
C GLY A 237 -3.43 12.13 8.21
N VAL A 238 -2.77 12.90 7.35
CA VAL A 238 -3.35 13.43 6.11
C VAL A 238 -2.40 13.24 4.95
N VAL A 239 -2.97 12.76 3.84
CA VAL A 239 -2.23 12.52 2.59
C VAL A 239 -2.88 13.29 1.46
N GLU A 240 -2.10 14.10 0.76
CA GLU A 240 -2.50 14.69 -0.51
C GLU A 240 -2.19 13.74 -1.67
N LEU A 241 -3.15 13.60 -2.56
CA LEU A 241 -3.11 12.75 -3.73
C LEU A 241 -3.31 13.62 -4.97
N VAL A 242 -2.40 13.52 -5.93
CA VAL A 242 -2.60 14.05 -7.28
C VAL A 242 -2.64 12.88 -8.25
N ARG A 243 -3.67 12.84 -9.08
CA ARG A 243 -3.90 11.78 -10.09
C ARG A 243 -4.26 12.44 -11.40
N THR A 244 -4.26 11.68 -12.49
CA THR A 244 -4.47 12.22 -13.85
C THR A 244 -5.74 13.05 -13.98
N ASN A 245 -6.83 12.65 -13.33
CA ASN A 245 -8.15 13.27 -13.48
C ASN A 245 -8.79 13.73 -12.16
N TYR A 246 -8.11 13.55 -11.02
CA TYR A 246 -8.61 14.02 -9.73
C TYR A 246 -7.46 14.29 -8.77
N SER A 247 -7.65 15.25 -7.89
CA SER A 247 -6.79 15.45 -6.72
C SER A 247 -7.65 15.65 -5.49
N GLY A 248 -7.02 15.53 -4.34
CA GLY A 248 -7.67 15.71 -3.06
C GLY A 248 -6.80 15.25 -1.91
N SER A 249 -7.36 15.31 -0.71
CA SER A 249 -6.72 14.82 0.51
C SER A 249 -7.49 13.64 1.09
N LEU A 250 -6.75 12.73 1.72
CA LEU A 250 -7.30 11.64 2.51
C LEU A 250 -6.88 11.86 3.97
N ASP A 251 -7.87 12.06 4.84
CA ASP A 251 -7.70 12.24 6.28
C ASP A 251 -8.10 10.94 7.01
N TYR A 252 -7.17 10.37 7.78
CA TYR A 252 -7.36 9.13 8.54
C TYR A 252 -7.92 9.34 9.94
N GLY A 253 -8.33 10.57 10.30
CA GLY A 253 -9.05 10.86 11.53
C GLY A 253 -8.14 11.08 12.75
N ASN A 254 -8.70 10.83 13.93
CA ASN A 254 -8.19 11.31 15.22
C ASN A 254 -7.88 10.17 16.21
N GLU A 255 -6.99 9.27 15.82
CA GLU A 255 -6.43 8.20 16.66
C GLU A 255 -7.40 7.06 16.99
N GLU A 256 -8.49 6.92 16.24
CA GLU A 256 -9.38 5.76 16.32
C GLU A 256 -8.87 4.64 15.41
N CYS A 257 -8.80 3.42 15.92
CA CYS A 257 -8.49 2.24 15.12
C CYS A 257 -9.75 1.74 14.40
N ASP A 258 -10.16 2.47 13.37
CA ASP A 258 -11.26 2.10 12.49
C ASP A 258 -10.78 1.92 11.04
N ASN A 259 -11.69 1.55 10.15
CA ASN A 259 -11.40 1.37 8.73
C ASN A 259 -11.95 2.52 7.88
N LEU A 260 -12.01 3.73 8.44
CA LEU A 260 -12.58 4.91 7.81
C LEU A 260 -11.48 5.91 7.46
N ALA A 261 -11.77 6.70 6.43
CA ALA A 261 -11.02 7.91 6.11
C ALA A 261 -11.96 8.88 5.40
N VAL A 262 -11.67 10.18 5.46
CA VAL A 262 -12.43 11.22 4.77
C VAL A 262 -11.63 11.67 3.56
N PHE A 263 -12.17 11.44 2.36
CA PHE A 263 -11.64 12.01 1.14
C PHE A 263 -12.26 13.38 0.89
N THR A 264 -11.43 14.40 0.66
CA THR A 264 -11.85 15.75 0.28
C THR A 264 -11.29 16.07 -1.09
N ASN A 265 -12.15 16.38 -2.06
CA ASN A 265 -11.70 16.75 -3.41
C ASN A 265 -11.28 18.23 -3.50
N ASP A 266 -10.75 18.63 -4.66
CA ASP A 266 -10.31 20.01 -4.92
C ASP A 266 -11.42 21.08 -4.80
N ASN A 267 -12.70 20.67 -4.87
CA ASN A 267 -13.86 21.55 -4.68
C ASN A 267 -14.28 21.69 -3.20
N GLY A 268 -13.62 20.95 -2.29
CA GLY A 268 -13.97 20.90 -0.87
C GLY A 268 -15.15 19.97 -0.57
N GLU A 269 -15.53 19.09 -1.48
CA GLU A 269 -16.56 18.08 -1.23
C GLU A 269 -15.95 16.90 -0.49
N GLU A 270 -16.57 16.52 0.63
CA GLU A 270 -16.12 15.45 1.50
C GLU A 270 -16.92 14.17 1.29
N ARG A 271 -16.23 13.04 1.36
CA ARG A 271 -16.82 11.71 1.35
C ARG A 271 -16.08 10.78 2.30
N GLU A 272 -16.81 10.15 3.22
CA GLU A 272 -16.30 9.03 4.00
C GLU A 272 -16.09 7.80 3.10
N ILE A 273 -14.91 7.21 3.19
CA ILE A 273 -14.53 5.99 2.49
C ILE A 273 -14.15 4.89 3.48
N ARG A 274 -14.40 3.64 3.10
CA ARG A 274 -13.95 2.46 3.84
C ARG A 274 -12.71 1.88 3.20
N LEU A 275 -11.70 1.61 4.03
CA LEU A 275 -10.38 1.08 3.67
C LEU A 275 -10.37 -0.46 3.56
#